data_AF-A0A848Y1E6-F1
#
_entry.id   AF-A0A848Y1E6-F1
#
_cell.length_a   1.000
_cell.length_b   1.000
_cell.length_c   1.000
_cell.angle_alpha   90.00
_cell.angle_beta   90.00
_cell.angle_gamma   90.00
#
_symmetry.space_group_name_H-M   'P 1'
#
loop_
_entity.id
_entity.type
_entity.pdbx_description
1 polymer ?
#
loop_
_entity_poly.entity_id
_entity_poly.type
_entity_poly.pdbx_seq_one_letter_code
_entity_poly.pdbx_strand_id
1 'polypeptide(L)'
;MLLLRRLLWVDCAAGALVGVTVLALSGWLSHLEGLPRAVLLFTGVVNLLYASYSFSLAVRAERPMPLIKLLVFANLGWVPVCLGLAVFFREQATPFGFLHLI
;
A
#
# COMPACT_ATOMS: atom_id res chain seq x y z
N MET A 1 -17.83 -15.88 7.42
CA MET A 1 -18.10 -14.47 7.04
C MET A 1 -17.53 -13.44 8.01
N LEU A 2 -17.65 -13.61 9.33
CA LEU A 2 -17.07 -12.68 10.32
C LEU A 2 -15.54 -12.51 10.21
N LEU A 3 -14.80 -13.59 9.93
CA LEU A 3 -13.35 -13.55 9.76
C LEU A 3 -12.93 -12.66 8.59
N LEU A 4 -13.57 -12.85 7.42
CA LEU A 4 -13.33 -12.06 6.21
C LEU A 4 -13.64 -10.57 6.44
N ARG A 5 -14.71 -10.28 7.20
CA ARG A 5 -15.07 -8.92 7.58
C ARG A 5 -14.01 -8.28 8.48
N ARG A 6 -13.55 -9.00 9.52
CA ARG A 6 -12.48 -8.51 10.40
C ARG A 6 -11.17 -8.29 9.63
N LEU A 7 -10.83 -9.21 8.73
CA LEU A 7 -9.64 -9.10 7.89
C LEU A 7 -9.69 -7.86 7.01
N LEU A 8 -10.80 -7.60 6.32
CA LEU A 8 -10.97 -6.38 5.51
C LEU A 8 -10.85 -5.11 6.34
N TRP A 9 -11.42 -5.08 7.55
CA TRP A 9 -11.29 -3.93 8.44
C TRP A 9 -9.85 -3.67 8.89
N VAL A 10 -9.11 -4.74 9.20
CA VAL A 10 -7.68 -4.62 9.57
C VAL A 10 -6.86 -4.16 8.37
N ASP A 11 -7.08 -4.77 7.21
CA ASP A 11 -6.39 -4.44 5.96
C ASP A 11 -6.61 -2.98 5.55
N CYS A 12 -7.86 -2.51 5.52
CA CYS A 12 -8.15 -1.14 5.13
C CYS A 12 -7.65 -0.11 6.15
N ALA A 13 -7.71 -0.41 7.46
CA ALA A 13 -7.17 0.47 8.49
C ALA A 13 -5.64 0.55 8.43
N ALA A 14 -4.96 -0.59 8.23
CA ALA A 14 -3.51 -0.63 8.07
C ALA A 14 -3.07 0.11 6.79
N GLY A 15 -3.71 -0.15 5.65
CA GLY A 15 -3.42 0.54 4.39
C GLY A 15 -3.65 2.04 4.48
N ALA A 16 -4.73 2.49 5.14
CA ALA A 16 -4.97 3.90 5.36
C ALA A 16 -3.92 4.54 6.28
N LEU A 17 -3.58 3.86 7.39
CA LEU A 17 -2.57 4.36 8.32
C LEU A 17 -1.21 4.52 7.63
N VAL A 18 -0.77 3.51 6.89
CA VAL A 18 0.48 3.55 6.13
C VAL A 18 0.41 4.64 5.05
N GLY A 19 -0.66 4.69 4.26
CA GLY A 19 -0.83 5.71 3.22
C GLY A 19 -0.78 7.14 3.77
N VAL A 20 -1.50 7.42 4.86
CA VAL A 20 -1.46 8.73 5.54
C VAL A 20 -0.06 9.03 6.07
N THR A 21 0.58 8.05 6.72
CA THR A 21 1.91 8.22 7.33
C THR A 21 2.96 8.52 6.27
N VAL A 22 2.98 7.76 5.18
CA VAL A 22 3.92 7.94 4.06
C VAL A 22 3.71 9.30 3.41
N LEU A 23 2.47 9.75 3.20
CA LEU A 23 2.21 11.06 2.61
C LEU A 23 2.64 12.20 3.54
N ALA A 24 2.24 12.13 4.82
CA ALA A 24 2.54 13.15 5.82
C ALA A 24 4.05 13.29 6.08
N LEU A 25 4.77 12.16 6.11
CA LEU A 25 6.20 12.11 6.40
C LEU A 25 7.07 11.98 5.15
N SER A 26 6.50 12.10 3.95
CA SER A 26 7.18 11.84 2.66
C SER A 26 8.52 12.57 2.50
N GLY A 27 8.63 13.80 3.01
CA GLY A 27 9.89 14.55 2.96
C GLY A 27 10.98 13.95 3.84
N TRP A 28 10.62 13.57 5.07
CA TRP A 28 11.55 12.94 6.01
C TRP A 28 11.92 11.52 5.59
N LEU A 29 10.92 10.72 5.18
CA LEU A 29 11.11 9.38 4.62
C LEU A 29 11.98 9.41 3.37
N SER A 30 11.84 10.40 2.49
CA SER A 30 12.68 10.51 1.29
C SER A 30 14.16 10.60 1.62
N HIS A 31 14.51 11.33 2.68
CA HIS A 31 15.89 11.42 3.16
C HIS A 31 16.34 10.14 3.87
N LEU A 32 15.47 9.52 4.66
CA LEU A 32 15.78 8.29 5.38
C LEU A 32 15.98 7.10 4.43
N GLU A 33 15.10 6.97 3.44
CA GLU A 33 15.02 5.82 2.55
C GLU A 33 15.93 5.96 1.32
N GLY A 34 16.39 7.17 1.01
CA GLY A 34 17.16 7.44 -0.22
C GLY A 34 16.29 7.36 -1.48
N LEU A 35 14.96 7.33 -1.32
CA LEU A 35 14.00 7.29 -2.42
C LEU A 35 13.52 8.70 -2.77
N PRO A 36 13.28 9.01 -4.06
CA PRO A 36 12.68 10.27 -4.44
C PRO A 36 11.31 10.46 -3.78
N ARG A 37 11.05 11.65 -3.25
CA ARG A 37 9.75 11.98 -2.63
C ARG A 37 8.55 11.66 -3.53
N ALA A 38 8.70 11.80 -4.86
CA ALA A 38 7.66 11.43 -5.82
C ALA A 38 7.25 9.96 -5.74
N VAL A 39 8.19 9.04 -5.49
CA VAL A 39 7.91 7.61 -5.31
C VAL A 39 7.12 7.37 -4.02
N LEU A 40 7.48 8.07 -2.94
CA LEU A 40 6.74 7.99 -1.67
C LEU A 40 5.33 8.57 -1.78
N LEU A 41 5.18 9.69 -2.49
CA LEU A 41 3.85 10.25 -2.77
C LEU A 41 3.01 9.27 -3.59
N PHE A 42 3.59 8.66 -4.62
CA PHE A 42 2.92 7.65 -5.45
C PHE A 42 2.46 6.45 -4.62
N THR A 43 3.37 5.83 -3.86
CA THR A 43 3.06 4.65 -3.01
C THR A 43 2.01 4.99 -1.94
N GLY A 44 2.13 6.15 -1.29
CA GLY A 44 1.16 6.64 -0.31
C GLY A 44 -0.24 6.85 -0.91
N VAL A 45 -0.34 7.47 -2.09
CA VAL A 45 -1.62 7.65 -2.80
C VAL A 45 -2.23 6.31 -3.20
N VAL A 46 -1.44 5.40 -3.77
CA VAL A 46 -1.93 4.07 -4.16
C VAL A 46 -2.46 3.32 -2.93
N ASN A 47 -1.76 3.41 -1.80
CA ASN A 47 -2.20 2.74 -0.57
C ASN A 47 -3.51 3.34 -0.02
N LEU A 48 -3.71 4.67 -0.12
CA LEU A 48 -4.98 5.30 0.22
C LEU A 48 -6.12 4.91 -0.73
N LEU A 49 -5.84 4.78 -2.03
CA LEU A 49 -6.84 4.31 -3.00
C LEU A 49 -7.24 2.86 -2.70
N TYR A 50 -6.27 2.00 -2.43
CA TYR A 50 -6.49 0.61 -2.01
C TYR A 50 -7.32 0.54 -0.72
N ALA A 51 -6.90 1.28 0.31
CA ALA A 51 -7.60 1.34 1.58
C ALA A 51 -9.03 1.87 1.42
N SER A 52 -9.25 2.91 0.64
CA SER A 52 -10.59 3.46 0.36
C SER A 52 -11.49 2.43 -0.31
N TYR A 53 -10.96 1.68 -1.28
CA TYR A 53 -11.69 0.59 -1.92
C TYR A 53 -11.99 -0.54 -0.93
N SER A 54 -11.02 -0.95 -0.12
CA SER A 54 -11.17 -1.98 0.90
C SER A 54 -12.19 -1.57 1.98
N PHE A 55 -12.18 -0.30 2.43
CA PHE A 55 -13.21 0.28 3.31
C PHE A 55 -14.61 0.22 2.68
N SER A 56 -14.72 0.55 1.40
CA SER A 56 -15.99 0.48 0.68
C SER A 56 -16.59 -0.93 0.68
N LEU A 57 -15.75 -1.98 0.73
CA LEU A 57 -16.17 -3.38 0.84
C LEU A 57 -16.39 -3.81 2.29
N ALA A 58 -15.62 -3.28 3.24
CA ALA A 58 -15.75 -3.55 4.66
C ALA A 58 -17.12 -3.10 5.21
N VAL A 59 -17.63 -1.96 4.72
CA VAL A 59 -18.92 -1.36 5.13
C VAL A 59 -20.14 -2.04 4.51
N ARG A 60 -20.02 -2.65 3.32
CA ARG A 60 -21.16 -3.31 2.64
C ARG A 60 -21.73 -4.47 3.46
N ALA A 61 -23.06 -4.62 3.40
CA ALA A 61 -23.77 -5.77 3.97
C ALA A 61 -23.39 -7.05 3.20
N GLU A 62 -23.50 -7.01 1.87
CA GLU A 62 -23.09 -8.08 0.97
C GLU A 62 -21.72 -7.79 0.35
N ARG A 63 -20.85 -8.81 0.34
CA ARG A 63 -19.48 -8.70 -0.18
C ARG A 63 -19.34 -9.62 -1.38
N PRO A 64 -19.59 -9.11 -2.60
CA PRO A 64 -19.53 -9.94 -3.79
C PRO A 64 -18.10 -10.42 -4.04
N MET A 65 -17.94 -11.71 -4.27
CA MET A 65 -16.64 -12.37 -4.45
C MET A 65 -15.76 -11.72 -5.55
N PRO A 66 -16.29 -11.22 -6.68
CA PRO A 66 -15.47 -10.54 -7.69
C PRO A 66 -14.72 -9.31 -7.16
N LEU A 67 -15.33 -8.53 -6.27
CA LEU A 67 -14.69 -7.32 -5.72
C LEU A 67 -13.57 -7.68 -4.72
N ILE A 68 -13.73 -8.79 -3.99
CA ILE A 68 -12.66 -9.33 -3.13
C ILE A 68 -11.52 -9.88 -3.98
N LYS A 69 -11.82 -10.59 -5.08
CA LYS A 69 -10.79 -11.05 -6.02
C LYS A 69 -10.02 -9.87 -6.62
N LEU A 70 -10.68 -8.74 -6.88
CA LEU A 70 -10.01 -7.53 -7.35
C LEU A 70 -8.99 -7.02 -6.31
N LEU A 71 -9.32 -6.99 -5.01
CA LEU A 71 -8.36 -6.65 -3.95
C LEU A 71 -7.14 -7.58 -3.96
N VAL A 72 -7.38 -8.89 -4.11
CA VAL A 72 -6.30 -9.90 -4.17
C VAL A 72 -5.40 -9.65 -5.38
N PHE A 73 -5.96 -9.44 -6.56
CA PHE A 73 -5.18 -9.16 -7.76
C PHE A 73 -4.46 -7.82 -7.70
N ALA A 74 -5.05 -6.79 -7.10
CA ALA A 74 -4.39 -5.51 -6.90
C ALA A 74 -3.18 -5.66 -5.97
N ASN A 75 -3.32 -6.40 -4.88
CA ASN A 75 -2.23 -6.66 -3.93
C ASN A 75 -1.12 -7.52 -4.58
N LEU A 76 -1.49 -8.57 -5.31
CA LEU A 76 -0.54 -9.38 -6.09
C LEU A 76 0.18 -8.57 -7.18
N GLY A 77 -0.54 -7.68 -7.85
CA GLY A 77 0.02 -6.77 -8.86
C GLY A 77 0.95 -5.71 -8.28
N TRP A 78 0.89 -5.46 -6.97
CA TRP A 78 1.81 -4.54 -6.29
C TRP A 78 3.21 -5.13 -6.15
N VAL A 79 3.33 -6.45 -6.01
CA VAL A 79 4.63 -7.16 -5.91
C VAL A 79 5.60 -6.80 -7.04
N PRO A 80 5.24 -6.91 -8.34
CA PRO A 80 6.16 -6.53 -9.41
C PRO A 80 6.46 -5.02 -9.45
N VAL A 81 5.56 -4.17 -8.98
CA VAL A 81 5.82 -2.72 -8.86
C VAL A 81 6.90 -2.46 -7.81
N CYS A 82 6.74 -3.06 -6.63
CA CYS A 82 7.71 -3.04 -5.54
C CYS A 82 9.09 -3.54 -5.98
N LEU A 83 9.14 -4.72 -6.61
CA LEU A 83 10.38 -5.30 -7.13
C LEU A 83 11.01 -4.42 -8.22
N GLY A 84 10.20 -3.87 -9.13
CA GLY A 84 10.66 -2.95 -10.17
C GLY A 84 11.27 -1.68 -9.59
N LEU A 85 10.65 -1.09 -8.58
CA LEU A 85 11.18 0.08 -7.86
C LEU A 85 12.48 -0.27 -7.13
N ALA A 86 12.55 -1.43 -6.45
CA ALA A 86 13.75 -1.86 -5.74
C ALA A 86 14.95 -2.07 -6.69
N VAL A 87 14.71 -2.67 -7.86
CA VAL A 87 15.75 -2.85 -8.89
C VAL A 87 16.16 -1.51 -9.49
N PHE A 88 15.19 -0.62 -9.79
CA PHE A 88 15.46 0.67 -10.41
C PHE A 88 16.24 1.61 -9.48
N PHE A 89 15.92 1.64 -8.18
CA PHE A 89 16.55 2.50 -7.18
C PHE A 89 17.69 1.81 -6.42
N ARG A 90 18.20 0.67 -6.89
CA ARG A 90 19.17 -0.14 -6.14
C ARG A 90 20.44 0.58 -5.65
N GLU A 91 20.92 1.56 -6.42
CA GLU A 91 22.15 2.32 -6.11
C GLU A 91 21.86 3.53 -5.21
N GLN A 92 20.60 3.93 -5.07
CA GLN A 92 20.16 5.13 -4.35
C GLN A 92 19.46 4.80 -3.04
N ALA A 93 18.72 3.69 -3.03
CA ALA A 93 17.94 3.25 -1.89
C ALA A 93 18.86 2.81 -0.74
N THR A 94 18.57 3.31 0.44
CA THR A 94 19.16 2.82 1.69
C THR A 94 18.56 1.46 2.05
N PRO A 95 19.12 0.74 3.04
CA PRO A 95 18.48 -0.47 3.57
C PRO A 95 17.03 -0.26 4.02
N PHE A 96 16.69 0.92 4.53
CA PHE A 96 15.31 1.26 4.90
C PHE A 96 14.39 1.39 3.67
N GLY A 97 14.89 1.97 2.58
CA GLY A 97 14.16 2.03 1.31
C GLY A 97 13.89 0.65 0.72
N PHE A 98 14.86 -0.27 0.83
CA PHE A 98 14.65 -1.67 0.44
C PHE A 98 13.63 -2.37 1.32
N LEU A 99 13.67 -2.16 2.64
CA LEU A 99 12.70 -2.75 3.58
C LEU A 99 11.27 -2.19 3.40
N HIS A 100 11.14 -0.96 2.91
CA HIS A 100 9.84 -0.42 2.54
C HIS A 100 9.32 -1.06 1.24
N LEU A 101 10.20 -1.35 0.28
CA LEU A 101 9.81 -1.89 -1.02
C LEU A 101 9.63 -3.42 -1.03
N ILE A 102 10.25 -4.18 -0.11
CA ILE A 102 10.28 -5.66 -0.10
C ILE A 102 9.73 -6.18 1.24
#